data_AF-A0A1E1W3E1-F1
#
_entry.id   AF-A0A1E1W3E1-F1
#
_cell.length_a   1.000
_cell.length_b   1.000
_cell.length_c   1.000
_cell.angle_alpha   90.00
_cell.angle_beta   90.00
_cell.angle_gamma   90.00
#
_symmetry.space_group_name_H-M   'P 1'
#
loop_
_entity.id
_entity.type
_entity.pdbx_description
1 polymer ?
#
loop_
_entity_poly.entity_id
_entity_poly.type
_entity_poly.pdbx_seq_one_letter_code
_entity_poly.pdbx_strand_id
1 'polypeptide(L)'
;LMDLVYSLEVVRRHCRWDQFIYLAHSVATTIGRLYNVSNPGRMSRVVELDQVTPSFVMVTPENFADWYNILYTQYFDRYDFYNSSKENAPKYTMEQAVERVMRVRQLPPEAARATVERWSEPA
;
A
#
# COMPACT_ATOMS: atom_id res chain seq x y z
N LEU A 1 1.36 -10.42 2.07
CA LEU A 1 -0.01 -10.03 2.55
C LEU A 1 -0.36 -10.74 3.84
N MET A 2 -0.18 -12.07 3.90
CA MET A 2 -0.28 -12.83 5.14
C MET A 2 0.63 -12.28 6.24
N ASP A 3 1.78 -11.74 5.86
CA ASP A 3 2.78 -11.15 6.76
C ASP A 3 2.24 -9.96 7.56
N LEU A 4 1.26 -9.22 6.99
CA LEU A 4 0.62 -8.08 7.64
C LEU A 4 -0.52 -8.49 8.58
N VAL A 5 -1.01 -9.73 8.48
CA VAL A 5 -2.07 -10.25 9.39
C VAL A 5 -1.54 -10.29 10.82
N TYR A 6 -0.28 -10.69 11.00
CA TYR A 6 0.34 -10.75 12.33
C TYR A 6 0.50 -9.37 12.97
N SER A 7 0.69 -8.32 12.17
CA SER A 7 0.78 -6.94 12.67
C SER A 7 -0.47 -6.52 13.44
N LEU A 8 -1.66 -6.98 13.03
CA LEU A 8 -2.91 -6.72 13.76
C LEU A 8 -2.92 -7.37 15.15
N GLU A 9 -2.37 -8.58 15.28
CA GLU A 9 -2.29 -9.24 16.60
C GLU A 9 -1.30 -8.54 17.52
N VAL A 10 -0.18 -8.06 16.98
CA VAL A 10 0.82 -7.29 17.74
C VAL A 10 0.18 -6.02 18.32
N VAL A 11 -0.54 -5.26 17.50
CA VAL A 11 -1.24 -4.04 17.94
C VAL A 11 -2.29 -4.37 18.99
N ARG A 12 -3.15 -5.37 18.73
CA ARG A 12 -4.18 -5.80 19.67
C ARG A 12 -3.59 -6.16 21.03
N ARG A 13 -2.51 -6.95 21.07
CA ARG A 13 -1.82 -7.35 22.30
C ARG A 13 -1.20 -6.16 23.01
N HIS A 14 -0.52 -5.28 22.27
CA HIS A 14 0.12 -4.09 22.82
C HIS A 14 -0.91 -3.17 23.49
N CYS A 15 -2.03 -2.93 22.81
CA CYS A 15 -3.14 -2.12 23.34
C CYS A 15 -4.06 -2.89 24.32
N ARG A 16 -3.80 -4.18 24.54
CA ARG A 16 -4.57 -5.08 25.42
C ARG A 16 -6.07 -5.11 25.11
N TRP A 17 -6.42 -5.07 23.82
CA TRP A 17 -7.82 -5.11 23.39
C TRP A 17 -8.33 -6.54 23.35
N ASP A 18 -9.30 -6.90 24.17
CA ASP A 18 -9.93 -8.22 24.09
C ASP A 18 -10.74 -8.38 22.80
N GLN A 19 -11.47 -7.31 22.44
CA GLN A 19 -12.14 -7.12 21.15
C GLN A 19 -11.93 -5.69 20.64
N PHE A 20 -12.01 -5.48 19.33
CA PHE A 20 -11.91 -4.16 18.71
C PHE A 20 -12.82 -4.01 17.48
N ILE A 21 -13.11 -2.77 17.10
CA ILE A 21 -13.76 -2.45 15.82
C ILE A 21 -12.67 -2.29 14.76
N TYR A 22 -12.80 -3.02 13.65
CA TYR A 22 -11.87 -2.95 12.54
C TYR A 22 -12.48 -2.13 11.40
N LEU A 23 -11.88 -0.98 11.10
CA LEU A 23 -12.19 -0.15 9.93
C LEU A 23 -11.04 -0.28 8.94
N ALA A 24 -11.34 -0.68 7.71
CA ALA A 24 -10.32 -0.92 6.69
C ALA A 24 -10.73 -0.42 5.32
N HIS A 25 -9.73 -0.05 4.54
CA HIS A 25 -9.86 0.44 3.17
C HIS A 25 -9.02 -0.42 2.21
N SER A 26 -9.56 -0.73 1.03
CA SER A 26 -8.84 -1.40 -0.05
C SER A 26 -8.21 -2.72 0.42
N VAL A 27 -6.92 -2.94 0.17
CA VAL A 27 -6.19 -4.17 0.55
C VAL A 27 -6.32 -4.53 2.04
N ALA A 28 -6.50 -3.55 2.94
CA ALA A 28 -6.68 -3.81 4.36
C ALA A 28 -7.97 -4.60 4.66
N THR A 29 -8.99 -4.54 3.80
CA THR A 29 -10.21 -5.34 3.98
C THR A 29 -9.89 -6.84 3.91
N THR A 30 -9.04 -7.26 2.97
CA THR A 30 -8.56 -8.65 2.89
C THR A 30 -7.75 -9.05 4.11
N ILE A 31 -6.87 -8.17 4.60
CA ILE A 31 -6.06 -8.44 5.81
C ILE A 31 -6.99 -8.66 7.02
N GLY A 32 -8.02 -7.82 7.19
CA GLY A 32 -9.01 -7.98 8.25
C GLY A 32 -9.78 -9.29 8.18
N ARG A 33 -10.22 -9.67 6.98
CA ARG A 33 -10.91 -10.96 6.75
C ARG A 33 -10.04 -12.14 7.15
N LEU A 34 -8.78 -12.14 6.69
CA LEU A 34 -7.81 -13.18 7.03
C LEU A 34 -7.56 -13.24 8.55
N TYR A 35 -7.40 -12.08 9.19
CA TYR A 35 -7.23 -12.00 10.64
C TYR A 35 -8.45 -12.55 11.39
N ASN A 36 -9.67 -12.20 10.97
CA ASN A 36 -10.90 -12.64 11.61
C ASN A 36 -11.10 -14.16 11.51
N VAL A 37 -10.71 -14.76 10.38
CA VAL A 37 -10.70 -16.22 10.22
C VAL A 37 -9.70 -16.88 11.16
N SER A 38 -8.48 -16.33 11.28
CA SER A 38 -7.43 -16.90 12.14
C SER A 38 -7.63 -16.62 13.63
N ASN A 39 -8.38 -15.56 14.00
CA ASN A 39 -8.57 -15.10 15.37
C ASN A 39 -10.06 -14.76 15.60
N PRO A 40 -10.96 -15.77 15.57
CA PRO A 40 -12.38 -15.54 15.67
C PRO A 40 -12.75 -14.86 16.99
N GLY A 41 -13.71 -13.93 16.93
CA GLY A 41 -14.22 -13.21 18.10
C GLY A 41 -13.32 -12.08 18.59
N ARG A 42 -12.22 -11.76 17.91
CA ARG A 42 -11.38 -10.58 18.23
C ARG A 42 -11.89 -9.27 17.63
N MET A 43 -12.67 -9.35 16.56
CA MET A 43 -13.31 -8.18 15.96
C MET A 43 -14.79 -8.15 16.34
N SER A 44 -15.24 -7.10 17.04
CA SER A 44 -16.65 -6.93 17.43
C SER A 44 -17.50 -6.33 16.31
N ARG A 45 -16.86 -5.59 15.40
CA ARG A 45 -17.47 -5.05 14.18
C ARG A 45 -16.41 -4.84 13.11
N VAL A 46 -16.77 -5.07 11.85
CA VAL A 46 -15.92 -4.83 10.69
C VAL A 46 -16.61 -3.84 9.76
N VAL A 47 -15.89 -2.80 9.35
CA VAL A 47 -16.34 -1.80 8.37
C VAL A 47 -15.32 -1.75 7.23
N GLU A 48 -15.77 -2.03 6.02
CA GLU A 48 -14.93 -2.15 4.84
C GLU A 48 -15.28 -1.05 3.84
N LEU A 49 -14.26 -0.31 3.41
CA LEU A 49 -14.36 0.76 2.41
C LEU A 49 -13.60 0.30 1.16
N ASP A 50 -14.25 0.38 0.00
CA ASP A 50 -13.67 -0.02 -1.28
C ASP A 50 -13.01 -1.41 -1.24
N GLN A 51 -13.81 -2.43 -0.93
CA GLN A 51 -13.31 -3.77 -0.64
C GLN A 51 -12.53 -4.39 -1.81
N VAL A 52 -11.32 -4.85 -1.50
CA VAL A 52 -10.56 -5.72 -2.41
C VAL A 52 -10.89 -7.17 -2.03
N THR A 53 -11.27 -8.00 -3.00
CA THR A 53 -11.53 -9.41 -2.72
C THR A 53 -10.22 -10.20 -2.67
N PRO A 54 -10.15 -11.27 -1.87
CA PRO A 54 -8.94 -12.09 -1.77
C PRO A 54 -8.47 -12.62 -3.11
N SER A 55 -9.37 -12.92 -4.06
CA SER A 55 -9.02 -13.37 -5.41
C SER A 55 -8.16 -12.37 -6.19
N PHE A 56 -8.21 -11.07 -5.90
CA PHE A 56 -7.36 -10.06 -6.54
C PHE A 56 -5.96 -9.98 -5.96
N VAL A 57 -5.73 -10.52 -4.75
CA VAL A 57 -4.50 -10.30 -3.99
C VAL A 57 -3.86 -11.57 -3.47
N MET A 58 -4.56 -12.70 -3.57
CA MET A 58 -4.02 -14.03 -3.30
C MET A 58 -3.29 -14.52 -4.54
N VAL A 59 -2.04 -14.89 -4.32
CA VAL A 59 -1.17 -15.45 -5.33
C VAL A 59 -1.49 -16.93 -5.41
N THR A 60 -2.04 -17.37 -6.54
CA THR A 60 -2.28 -18.80 -6.77
C THR A 60 -0.94 -19.51 -6.98
N PRO A 61 -0.85 -20.83 -6.75
CA PRO A 61 0.39 -21.58 -6.93
C PRO A 61 1.03 -21.39 -8.31
N GLU A 62 0.20 -21.27 -9.36
CA GLU A 62 0.64 -21.09 -10.75
C GLU A 62 1.29 -19.72 -10.96
N ASN A 63 0.83 -18.70 -10.23
CA ASN A 63 1.33 -17.32 -10.32
C ASN A 63 2.43 -17.02 -9.29
N PHE A 64 2.83 -18.00 -8.46
CA PHE A 64 3.77 -17.76 -7.37
C PHE A 64 5.15 -17.34 -7.84
N ALA A 65 5.65 -17.95 -8.92
CA ALA A 65 6.93 -17.59 -9.51
C ALA A 65 6.94 -16.14 -10.01
N ASP A 66 5.88 -15.71 -10.70
CA ASP A 66 5.74 -14.34 -11.21
C ASP A 66 5.63 -13.33 -10.07
N TRP A 67 4.80 -13.63 -9.07
CA TRP A 67 4.69 -12.80 -7.88
C TRP A 67 6.03 -12.65 -7.16
N TYR A 68 6.77 -13.74 -6.97
CA TYR A 68 8.08 -13.70 -6.32
C TYR A 68 9.07 -12.88 -7.14
N ASN A 69 9.09 -13.08 -8.46
CA ASN A 69 9.96 -12.32 -9.35
C ASN A 69 9.67 -10.82 -9.31
N ILE A 70 8.39 -10.42 -9.30
CA ILE A 70 7.99 -9.01 -9.25
C ILE A 70 8.30 -8.40 -7.87
N LEU A 71 7.89 -9.05 -6.78
CA LEU A 71 8.03 -8.46 -5.45
C LEU A 71 9.42 -8.57 -4.84
N TYR A 72 10.20 -9.58 -5.22
CA TYR A 72 11.56 -9.77 -4.70
C TYR A 72 12.60 -9.44 -5.75
N THR A 73 12.67 -10.15 -6.88
CA THR A 73 13.73 -9.94 -7.87
C THR A 73 13.75 -8.49 -8.38
N GLN A 74 12.64 -8.01 -8.96
CA GLN A 74 12.58 -6.66 -9.51
C GLN A 74 12.70 -5.56 -8.43
N TYR A 75 12.24 -5.85 -7.21
CA TYR A 75 12.44 -4.94 -6.09
C TYR A 75 13.92 -4.81 -5.75
N PHE A 76 14.63 -5.93 -5.57
CA PHE A 76 16.03 -5.95 -5.20
C PHE A 76 16.95 -5.48 -6.33
N ASP A 77 16.61 -5.74 -7.59
CA ASP A 77 17.29 -5.18 -8.75
C ASP A 77 17.27 -3.64 -8.77
N ARG A 78 16.27 -3.04 -8.11
CA ARG A 78 16.08 -1.60 -7.98
C ARG A 78 16.14 -1.13 -6.53
N TYR A 79 16.78 -1.91 -5.66
CA TYR A 79 16.79 -1.65 -4.23
C TYR A 79 17.27 -0.22 -3.91
N ASP A 80 18.40 0.17 -4.51
CA ASP A 80 18.98 1.49 -4.31
C ASP A 80 18.07 2.61 -4.80
N PHE A 81 17.32 2.39 -5.89
CA PHE A 81 16.36 3.37 -6.36
C PHE A 81 15.23 3.57 -5.34
N TYR A 82 14.65 2.49 -4.83
CA TYR A 82 13.54 2.56 -3.86
C TYR A 82 13.96 3.02 -2.46
N ASN A 83 15.23 2.85 -2.11
CA ASN A 83 15.77 3.16 -0.78
C ASN A 83 16.80 4.30 -0.79
N SER A 84 16.96 5.00 -1.92
CA SER A 84 17.88 6.13 -2.04
C SER A 84 17.51 7.24 -1.06
N SER A 85 18.54 7.83 -0.44
CA SER A 85 18.34 9.00 0.40
C SER A 85 17.89 10.20 -0.45
N LYS A 86 17.24 11.18 0.18
CA LYS A 86 16.73 12.37 -0.50
C LYS A 86 17.81 13.14 -1.26
N GLU A 87 19.04 13.10 -0.79
CA GLU A 87 20.20 13.75 -1.43
C GLU A 87 20.55 13.11 -2.77
N ASN A 88 20.36 11.80 -2.89
CA ASN A 88 20.66 11.00 -4.08
C ASN A 88 19.44 10.81 -4.98
N ALA A 89 18.26 11.27 -4.54
CA ALA A 89 17.04 11.17 -5.33
C ALA A 89 17.10 12.09 -6.58
N PRO A 90 16.52 11.67 -7.72
CA PRO A 90 16.43 12.50 -8.91
C PRO A 90 15.71 13.82 -8.62
N LYS A 91 16.33 14.94 -9.02
CA LYS A 91 15.73 16.27 -8.89
C LYS A 91 15.11 16.68 -10.21
N TYR A 92 13.91 17.24 -10.14
CA TYR A 92 13.16 17.74 -11.28
C TYR A 92 12.78 19.18 -11.05
N THR A 93 12.72 19.99 -12.11
CA THR A 93 12.05 21.29 -12.01
C THR A 93 10.55 21.09 -11.87
N MET A 94 9.84 22.12 -11.40
CA MET A 94 8.39 22.09 -11.26
C MET A 94 7.70 21.72 -12.57
N GLU A 95 8.17 22.30 -13.67
CA GLU A 95 7.64 22.10 -15.02
C GLU A 95 7.83 20.65 -15.48
N GLN A 96 9.02 20.07 -15.24
CA GLN A 96 9.31 18.68 -15.56
C GLN A 96 8.44 17.70 -14.76
N ALA A 97 8.20 17.99 -13.48
CA ALA A 97 7.32 17.19 -12.64
C ALA A 97 5.87 17.26 -13.13
N VAL A 98 5.38 18.46 -13.46
CA VAL A 98 4.01 18.67 -13.98
C VAL A 98 3.80 17.95 -15.29
N GLU A 99 4.71 18.11 -16.26
CA GLU A 99 4.62 17.45 -17.56
C GLU A 99 4.57 15.91 -17.41
N ARG A 100 5.39 15.36 -16.51
CA ARG A 100 5.41 13.92 -16.25
C ARG A 100 4.11 13.43 -15.63
N VAL A 101 3.54 14.18 -14.69
CA VAL A 101 2.25 13.85 -14.07
C VAL A 101 1.11 13.94 -15.10
N MET A 102 1.09 14.97 -15.94
CA MET A 102 0.14 15.08 -17.04
C MET A 102 0.19 13.85 -17.95
N ARG A 103 1.39 13.45 -18.38
CA ARG A 103 1.57 12.31 -19.28
C ARG A 103 1.15 10.98 -18.65
N VAL A 104 1.55 10.73 -17.41
CA VAL A 104 1.31 9.44 -16.75
C VAL A 104 -0.14 9.30 -16.30
N ARG A 105 -0.74 10.38 -15.80
CA ARG A 105 -2.09 10.36 -15.23
C ARG A 105 -3.17 10.93 -16.14
N GLN A 106 -2.79 11.40 -17.33
CA GLN A 106 -3.69 12.01 -18.31
C GLN A 106 -4.51 13.17 -17.72
N LEU A 107 -3.87 13.99 -16.87
CA LEU A 107 -4.50 15.11 -16.18
C LEU A 107 -4.34 16.42 -16.96
N PRO A 108 -5.31 17.35 -16.88
CA PRO A 108 -5.14 18.70 -17.40
C PRO A 108 -4.04 19.46 -16.62
N PRO A 109 -3.41 20.48 -17.22
CA PRO A 109 -2.25 21.17 -16.65
C PRO A 109 -2.46 21.69 -15.22
N GLU A 110 -3.62 22.30 -14.94
CA GLU A 110 -3.94 22.86 -13.62
C GLU A 110 -4.05 21.78 -12.54
N ALA A 111 -4.72 20.66 -12.86
CA ALA A 111 -4.85 19.53 -11.93
C ALA A 111 -3.51 18.84 -11.68
N ALA A 112 -2.68 18.71 -12.71
CA ALA A 112 -1.33 18.17 -12.57
C ALA A 112 -0.46 19.07 -11.69
N ARG A 113 -0.50 20.39 -11.91
CA ARG A 113 0.21 21.38 -11.07
C ARG A 113 -0.22 21.32 -9.61
N ALA A 114 -1.52 21.40 -9.33
CA ALA A 114 -2.04 21.29 -7.96
C ALA A 114 -1.72 19.93 -7.31
N THR A 115 -1.55 18.87 -8.10
CA THR A 115 -1.12 17.56 -7.60
C THR A 115 0.36 17.55 -7.24
N VAL A 116 1.23 18.09 -8.09
CA VAL A 116 2.66 18.21 -7.79
C VAL A 116 2.88 19.09 -6.56
N GLU A 117 2.19 20.22 -6.45
CA GLU A 117 2.28 21.12 -5.28
C GLU A 117 1.93 20.41 -3.97
N ARG A 118 0.94 19.51 -3.99
CA ARG A 118 0.54 18.71 -2.81
C ARG A 118 1.54 17.60 -2.47
N TRP A 119 2.32 17.14 -3.42
CA TRP A 119 3.31 16.07 -3.22
C TRP A 119 4.71 16.59 -2.91
N SER A 120 5.02 17.82 -3.32
CA SER A 120 6.27 18.48 -3.00
C SER A 120 6.29 18.96 -1.55
N GLU A 121 7.45 18.85 -0.91
CA GLU A 121 7.68 19.56 0.35
C GLU A 121 7.79 21.07 0.08
N PRO A 122 7.33 21.94 1.00
CA PRO A 122 7.57 23.37 0.93
C PRO A 122 9.08 23.66 0.87
N ALA A 123 9.46 24.66 0.08
CA ALA A 123 10.84 25.14 0.00
C ALA A 123 11.27 25.86 1.30
#